data_AF-A0A2U2A032-F1
#
_entry.id   AF-A0A2U2A032-F1
#
_cell.length_a   1.000
_cell.length_b   1.000
_cell.length_c   1.000
_cell.angle_alpha   90.00
_cell.angle_beta   90.00
_cell.angle_gamma   90.00
#
_symmetry.space_group_name_H-M   'P 1'
#
loop_
_entity.id
_entity.type
_entity.pdbx_description
1 polymer ?
#
loop_
_entity_poly.entity_id
_entity_poly.type
_entity_poly.pdbx_seq_one_letter_code
_entity_poly.pdbx_strand_id
1 'polypeptide(L)'
;MPHDVDPTAFDVADAYDRFGGELFGFSLNAVRDRGAAEEVVQETFLRAWRARERFDATRGGVRTWLYAIARNVVADSFRRGARTPEPVDLDRLPERAAPADDPVERLAMVEALATLSQEHRQAVVAIHVLGLGYAELADSLGVPVATLRTRTYYGLRALRRHLESQRETGSTTTSTHGEVAG
;
A
#
# COMPACT_ATOMS: atom_id res chain seq x y z
N MET A 1 1.59 -38.00 -16.26
CA MET A 1 0.90 -38.10 -14.95
C MET A 1 0.19 -36.77 -14.74
N PRO A 2 -1.15 -36.72 -14.66
CA PRO A 2 -1.82 -35.49 -14.27
C PRO A 2 -1.57 -35.30 -12.77
N HIS A 3 -1.03 -34.13 -12.39
CA HIS A 3 -1.02 -33.69 -11.01
C HIS A 3 -2.47 -33.42 -10.61
N ASP A 4 -2.98 -34.20 -9.66
CA ASP A 4 -4.27 -33.96 -9.02
C ASP A 4 -4.18 -32.62 -8.28
N VAL A 5 -4.65 -31.54 -8.91
CA VAL A 5 -4.71 -30.21 -8.28
C VAL A 5 -5.89 -30.28 -7.33
N ASP A 6 -5.59 -30.36 -6.03
CA ASP A 6 -6.59 -30.30 -4.97
C ASP A 6 -7.46 -29.04 -5.17
N PRO A 7 -8.76 -29.17 -5.47
CA PRO A 7 -9.65 -28.05 -5.76
C PRO A 7 -9.93 -27.16 -4.53
N THR A 8 -9.45 -27.57 -3.35
CA THR A 8 -9.51 -26.78 -2.11
C THR A 8 -8.20 -26.04 -1.82
N ALA A 9 -7.12 -26.35 -2.54
CA ALA A 9 -5.84 -25.68 -2.38
C ALA A 9 -5.91 -24.28 -3.00
N PHE A 10 -5.43 -23.28 -2.26
CA PHE A 10 -5.32 -21.91 -2.76
C PHE A 10 -4.51 -21.87 -4.07
N ASP A 11 -5.17 -21.42 -5.15
CA ASP A 11 -4.57 -21.23 -6.47
C ASP A 11 -3.80 -19.91 -6.51
N VAL A 12 -2.47 -20.02 -6.50
CA VAL A 12 -1.57 -18.87 -6.57
C VAL A 12 -1.66 -18.14 -7.90
N ALA A 13 -1.92 -18.85 -9.01
CA ALA A 13 -1.96 -18.24 -10.34
C ALA A 13 -3.20 -17.36 -10.48
N ASP A 14 -4.39 -17.88 -10.16
CA ASP A 14 -5.63 -17.08 -10.12
C ASP A 14 -5.49 -15.89 -9.17
N ALA A 15 -4.93 -16.12 -7.98
CA ALA A 15 -4.72 -15.06 -7.01
C ALA A 15 -3.71 -14.00 -7.50
N TYR A 16 -2.67 -14.39 -8.23
CA TYR A 16 -1.71 -13.47 -8.83
C TYR A 16 -2.35 -12.62 -9.92
N ASP A 17 -3.09 -13.25 -10.84
CA ASP A 17 -3.76 -12.56 -11.93
C ASP A 17 -4.80 -11.55 -11.40
N ARG A 18 -5.48 -11.88 -10.30
CA ARG A 18 -6.50 -11.02 -9.68
C ARG A 18 -5.92 -9.94 -8.79
N PHE A 19 -4.93 -10.25 -7.95
CA PHE A 19 -4.47 -9.35 -6.88
C PHE A 19 -3.04 -8.83 -7.07
N GLY A 20 -2.27 -9.34 -8.03
CA GLY A 20 -0.88 -8.97 -8.25
C GLY A 20 -0.69 -7.48 -8.53
N GLY A 21 -1.54 -6.89 -9.39
CA GLY A 21 -1.53 -5.45 -9.66
C GLY A 21 -1.92 -4.60 -8.45
N GLU A 22 -2.91 -5.03 -7.67
CA GLU A 22 -3.32 -4.35 -6.43
C GLU A 22 -2.21 -4.36 -5.38
N LEU A 23 -1.57 -5.51 -5.19
CA LEU A 23 -0.46 -5.70 -4.26
C LEU A 23 0.80 -4.98 -4.74
N PHE A 24 1.03 -4.88 -6.04
CA PHE A 24 2.11 -4.08 -6.60
C PHE A 24 1.89 -2.59 -6.30
N GLY A 25 0.69 -2.06 -6.56
CA GLY A 25 0.37 -0.68 -6.22
C GLY A 25 0.48 -0.38 -4.73
N PHE A 26 0.02 -1.32 -3.88
CA PHE A 26 0.20 -1.22 -2.42
C PHE A 26 1.68 -1.19 -2.03
N SER A 27 2.47 -2.13 -2.55
CA SER A 27 3.89 -2.28 -2.25
C SER A 27 4.68 -1.07 -2.74
N LEU A 28 4.43 -0.60 -3.96
CA LEU A 28 5.06 0.57 -4.55
C LEU A 28 4.76 1.84 -3.74
N ASN A 29 3.53 1.99 -3.25
CA ASN A 29 3.20 3.11 -2.36
C ASN A 29 3.97 3.03 -1.03
N ALA A 30 4.22 1.83 -0.53
CA ALA A 30 4.94 1.63 0.71
C ALA A 30 6.45 1.83 0.56
N VAL A 31 7.10 1.19 -0.42
CA VAL A 31 8.57 1.15 -0.54
C VAL A 31 9.15 2.19 -1.49
N ARG A 32 8.34 2.78 -2.39
CA ARG A 32 8.72 3.83 -3.36
C ARG A 32 9.85 3.47 -4.33
N ASP A 33 10.26 2.22 -4.37
CA ASP A 33 11.12 1.67 -5.41
C ASP A 33 10.36 0.58 -6.17
N ARG A 34 10.50 0.59 -7.50
CA ARG A 34 9.81 -0.37 -8.37
C ARG A 34 10.33 -1.78 -8.16
N GLY A 35 11.65 -1.96 -8.09
CA GLY A 35 12.27 -3.28 -7.91
C GLY A 35 11.88 -3.89 -6.57
N ALA A 36 12.01 -3.13 -5.49
CA ALA A 36 11.60 -3.52 -4.15
C ALA A 36 10.09 -3.82 -4.07
N ALA A 37 9.24 -3.08 -4.81
CA ALA A 37 7.81 -3.37 -4.87
C ALA A 37 7.52 -4.69 -5.58
N GLU A 38 8.21 -4.98 -6.68
CA GLU A 38 8.13 -6.27 -7.38
C GLU A 38 8.60 -7.42 -6.47
N GLU A 39 9.69 -7.23 -5.72
CA GLU A 39 10.18 -8.19 -4.73
C GLU A 39 9.17 -8.45 -3.61
N VAL A 40 8.53 -7.39 -3.10
CA VAL A 40 7.48 -7.54 -2.07
C VAL A 40 6.33 -8.39 -2.61
N VAL A 41 5.88 -8.13 -3.84
CA VAL A 41 4.79 -8.93 -4.46
C VAL A 41 5.21 -10.38 -4.63
N GLN A 42 6.40 -10.62 -5.19
CA GLN A 42 6.93 -11.98 -5.39
C GLN A 42 7.02 -12.74 -4.06
N GLU A 43 7.65 -12.15 -3.04
CA GLU A 43 7.79 -12.79 -1.73
C GLU A 43 6.42 -12.97 -1.04
N THR A 44 5.46 -12.09 -1.27
CA THR A 44 4.07 -12.25 -0.79
C THR A 44 3.45 -13.54 -1.34
N PHE A 45 3.50 -13.74 -2.66
CA PHE A 45 2.94 -14.93 -3.28
C PHE A 45 3.74 -16.20 -2.95
N LEU A 46 5.06 -16.12 -2.79
CA LEU A 46 5.88 -17.23 -2.30
C LEU A 46 5.48 -17.65 -0.87
N ARG A 47 5.25 -16.69 0.03
CA ARG A 47 4.77 -16.97 1.40
C ARG A 47 3.34 -17.50 1.38
N ALA A 48 2.47 -16.97 0.53
CA ALA A 48 1.11 -17.46 0.37
C ALA A 48 1.10 -18.92 -0.12
N TRP A 49 1.90 -19.25 -1.14
CA TRP A 49 2.06 -20.64 -1.62
C TRP A 49 2.51 -21.59 -0.51
N ARG A 50 3.50 -21.20 0.30
CA ARG A 50 4.00 -22.00 1.43
C ARG A 50 2.96 -22.14 2.56
N ALA A 51 2.05 -21.20 2.68
CA ALA A 51 1.01 -21.17 3.72
C ALA A 51 -0.38 -21.58 3.22
N ARG A 52 -0.52 -21.99 1.95
CA ARG A 52 -1.79 -22.27 1.26
C ARG A 52 -2.69 -23.26 2.00
N GLU A 53 -2.11 -24.28 2.63
CA GLU A 53 -2.82 -25.32 3.39
C GLU A 53 -3.41 -24.80 4.71
N ARG A 54 -2.97 -23.62 5.17
CA ARG A 54 -3.47 -22.97 6.39
C ARG A 54 -4.48 -21.85 6.08
N PHE A 55 -4.75 -21.58 4.81
CA PHE A 55 -5.75 -20.58 4.44
C PHE A 55 -7.14 -21.07 4.84
N ASP A 56 -7.86 -20.23 5.57
CA ASP A 56 -9.20 -20.52 6.05
C ASP A 56 -10.14 -19.41 5.59
N ALA A 57 -10.95 -19.70 4.56
CA ALA A 57 -11.88 -18.75 3.97
C ALA A 57 -12.96 -18.26 4.95
N THR A 58 -13.18 -18.96 6.07
CA THR A 58 -14.14 -18.53 7.11
C THR A 58 -13.60 -17.39 7.98
N ARG A 59 -12.26 -17.21 8.03
CA ARG A 59 -11.60 -16.15 8.83
C ARG A 59 -11.33 -14.87 8.04
N GLY A 60 -11.51 -14.91 6.72
CA GLY A 60 -11.32 -13.77 5.84
C GLY A 60 -11.06 -14.18 4.40
N GLY A 61 -11.41 -13.30 3.47
CA GLY A 61 -11.18 -13.55 2.03
C GLY A 61 -9.70 -13.57 1.66
N VAL A 62 -9.40 -14.21 0.53
CA VAL A 62 -8.04 -14.32 -0.06
C VAL A 62 -7.34 -12.97 -0.15
N ARG A 63 -8.06 -11.92 -0.59
CA ARG A 63 -7.54 -10.55 -0.67
C ARG A 63 -6.99 -10.09 0.68
N THR A 64 -7.79 -10.15 1.74
CA THR A 64 -7.39 -9.72 3.10
C THR A 64 -6.18 -10.50 3.60
N TRP A 65 -6.14 -11.81 3.34
CA TRP A 65 -5.03 -12.68 3.71
C TRP A 65 -3.73 -12.32 2.98
N LEU A 66 -3.79 -12.10 1.67
CA LEU A 66 -2.64 -11.65 0.87
C LEU A 66 -2.13 -10.28 1.32
N TYR A 67 -3.03 -9.34 1.63
CA TYR A 67 -2.65 -8.05 2.19
C TYR A 67 -1.99 -8.18 3.57
N ALA A 68 -2.42 -9.13 4.41
CA ALA A 68 -1.74 -9.39 5.68
C ALA A 68 -0.31 -9.91 5.47
N ILE A 69 -0.11 -10.82 4.52
CA ILE A 69 1.23 -11.31 4.15
C ILE A 69 2.08 -10.16 3.59
N ALA A 70 1.54 -9.38 2.64
CA ALA A 70 2.25 -8.27 2.02
C ALA A 70 2.69 -7.22 3.05
N ARG A 71 1.83 -6.89 4.03
CA ARG A 71 2.20 -6.00 5.14
C ARG A 71 3.43 -6.51 5.90
N ASN A 72 3.48 -7.82 6.19
CA ASN A 72 4.62 -8.42 6.86
C ASN A 72 5.88 -8.37 5.97
N VAL A 73 5.76 -8.61 4.68
CA VAL A 73 6.89 -8.55 3.74
C VAL A 73 7.46 -7.13 3.62
N VAL A 74 6.60 -6.12 3.55
CA VAL A 74 7.00 -4.69 3.56
C VAL A 74 7.65 -4.32 4.90
N ALA A 75 7.07 -4.75 6.02
CA ALA A 75 7.69 -4.55 7.32
C ALA A 75 9.09 -5.15 7.38
N ASP A 76 9.25 -6.38 6.87
CA ASP A 76 10.53 -7.05 6.80
C ASP A 76 11.52 -6.34 5.86
N SER A 77 11.06 -5.71 4.77
CA SER A 77 11.94 -4.97 3.85
C SER A 77 12.49 -3.69 4.49
N PHE A 78 11.67 -2.95 5.26
CA PHE A 78 12.15 -1.81 6.02
C PHE A 78 13.20 -2.20 7.07
N ARG A 79 13.03 -3.35 7.73
CA ARG A 79 14.03 -3.89 8.67
C ARG A 79 15.35 -4.26 7.99
N ARG A 80 15.31 -4.66 6.71
CA ARG A 80 16.51 -4.99 5.92
C ARG A 80 17.22 -3.76 5.35
N GLY A 81 16.47 -2.79 4.82
CA GLY A 81 17.03 -1.56 4.22
C GLY A 81 17.86 -0.71 5.21
N ALA A 82 17.57 -0.82 6.51
CA ALA A 82 18.37 -0.25 7.60
C ALA A 82 19.87 -0.64 7.57
N ARG A 83 20.21 -1.76 6.93
CA ARG A 83 21.55 -2.36 6.94
C ARG A 83 22.37 -2.04 5.68
N THR A 84 21.78 -1.39 4.68
CA THR A 84 22.42 -1.11 3.39
C THR A 84 22.20 0.36 3.02
N PRO A 85 23.27 1.17 2.84
CA PRO A 85 23.09 2.51 2.29
C PRO A 85 22.81 2.40 0.79
N GLU A 86 21.71 3.00 0.32
CA GLU A 86 21.42 3.09 -1.13
C GLU A 86 21.21 4.53 -1.61
N PRO A 87 21.62 4.85 -2.86
CA PRO A 87 21.40 6.14 -3.49
C PRO A 87 19.97 6.26 -4.04
N VAL A 88 19.42 7.47 -3.98
CA VAL A 88 18.05 7.77 -4.43
C VAL A 88 18.03 8.09 -5.92
N ASP A 89 17.23 7.37 -6.70
CA ASP A 89 16.90 7.71 -8.09
C ASP A 89 15.43 8.21 -8.15
N LEU A 90 15.20 9.38 -8.75
CA LEU A 90 14.00 10.21 -8.56
C LEU A 90 12.94 10.10 -9.67
N ASP A 91 13.16 9.34 -10.74
CA ASP A 91 12.37 9.46 -11.98
C ASP A 91 11.47 8.26 -12.33
N ARG A 92 10.60 7.79 -11.41
CA ARG A 92 9.58 6.79 -11.78
C ARG A 92 8.18 7.05 -11.20
N LEU A 93 7.29 7.53 -12.06
CA LEU A 93 5.83 7.42 -11.93
C LEU A 93 5.34 6.24 -12.78
N PRO A 94 4.43 5.38 -12.28
CA PRO A 94 3.65 4.52 -13.16
C PRO A 94 2.14 4.75 -13.06
N GLU A 95 1.51 4.68 -14.23
CA GLU A 95 0.08 4.62 -14.48
C GLU A 95 -0.35 3.15 -14.57
N ARG A 96 -1.35 2.75 -13.77
CA ARG A 96 -2.63 2.11 -14.16
C ARG A 96 -3.34 1.54 -12.92
N ALA A 97 -4.59 1.92 -12.74
CA ALA A 97 -5.45 1.59 -11.60
C ALA A 97 -6.03 0.17 -11.67
N ALA A 98 -6.27 -0.41 -10.49
CA ALA A 98 -6.93 -1.70 -10.27
C ALA A 98 -8.39 -1.50 -9.83
N PRO A 99 -9.29 -2.47 -10.03
CA PRO A 99 -10.68 -2.41 -9.53
C PRO A 99 -10.85 -3.07 -8.15
N ALA A 100 -11.92 -2.68 -7.44
CA ALA A 100 -12.44 -3.18 -6.15
C ALA A 100 -12.11 -2.35 -4.87
N ASP A 101 -12.46 -1.07 -4.94
CA ASP A 101 -13.10 -0.14 -3.99
C ASP A 101 -13.60 1.02 -4.90
N ASP A 102 -14.36 2.03 -4.46
CA ASP A 102 -14.68 3.16 -5.37
C ASP A 102 -13.35 3.67 -5.98
N PRO A 103 -13.13 3.52 -7.30
CA PRO A 103 -11.84 3.83 -7.92
C PRO A 103 -11.40 5.26 -7.60
N VAL A 104 -12.38 6.14 -7.35
CA VAL A 104 -12.19 7.53 -6.98
C VAL A 104 -11.62 7.65 -5.56
N GLU A 105 -12.18 6.96 -4.56
CA GLU A 105 -11.66 7.01 -3.18
C GLU A 105 -10.26 6.41 -3.07
N ARG A 106 -10.01 5.31 -3.78
CA ARG A 106 -8.69 4.66 -3.83
C ARG A 106 -7.65 5.54 -4.51
N LEU A 107 -8.00 6.16 -5.63
CA LEU A 107 -7.12 7.11 -6.33
C LEU A 107 -6.84 8.33 -5.46
N ALA A 108 -7.86 8.91 -4.84
CA ALA A 108 -7.70 10.06 -3.95
C ALA A 108 -6.79 9.75 -2.75
N MET A 109 -6.85 8.54 -2.18
CA MET A 109 -5.94 8.12 -1.11
C MET A 109 -4.50 7.96 -1.60
N VAL A 110 -4.30 7.37 -2.79
CA VAL A 110 -2.97 7.21 -3.40
C VAL A 110 -2.36 8.58 -3.74
N GLU A 111 -3.14 9.49 -4.32
CA GLU A 111 -2.74 10.86 -4.61
C GLU A 111 -2.44 11.65 -3.34
N ALA A 112 -3.29 11.54 -2.31
CA ALA A 112 -3.07 12.19 -1.03
C ALA A 112 -1.75 11.72 -0.40
N LEU A 113 -1.49 10.40 -0.38
CA LEU A 113 -0.22 9.85 0.08
C LEU A 113 0.93 10.32 -0.80
N ALA A 114 0.73 10.46 -2.12
CA ALA A 114 1.69 11.02 -3.07
C ALA A 114 2.17 12.42 -2.71
N THR A 115 1.34 13.24 -2.07
CA THR A 115 1.72 14.59 -1.63
C THR A 115 2.68 14.63 -0.43
N LEU A 116 2.82 13.54 0.31
CA LEU A 116 3.69 13.49 1.48
C LEU A 116 5.16 13.32 1.11
N SER A 117 6.06 13.94 1.87
CA SER A 117 7.49 13.57 1.82
C SER A 117 7.67 12.09 2.15
N GLN A 118 8.76 11.50 1.67
CA GLN A 118 9.06 10.09 1.86
C GLN A 118 9.01 9.69 3.34
N GLU A 119 9.59 10.51 4.23
CA GLU A 119 9.68 10.22 5.65
C GLU A 119 8.32 10.29 6.35
N HIS A 120 7.48 11.25 5.97
CA HIS A 120 6.11 11.38 6.51
C HIS A 120 5.24 10.20 6.07
N ARG A 121 5.30 9.87 4.77
CA ARG A 121 4.55 8.76 4.19
C ARG A 121 4.97 7.43 4.79
N GLN A 122 6.28 7.18 4.88
CA GLN A 122 6.84 5.96 5.46
C GLN A 122 6.36 5.78 6.90
N ALA A 123 6.39 6.84 7.72
CA ALA A 123 5.88 6.78 9.09
C ALA A 123 4.37 6.52 9.15
N VAL A 124 3.56 7.20 8.33
CA VAL A 124 2.10 7.01 8.29
C VAL A 124 1.74 5.61 7.82
N VAL A 125 2.35 5.12 6.73
CA VAL A 125 2.09 3.78 6.18
C VAL A 125 2.53 2.71 7.19
N ALA A 126 3.74 2.79 7.71
CA ALA A 126 4.25 1.82 8.67
C ALA A 126 3.36 1.70 9.92
N ILE A 127 2.97 2.82 10.53
CA ILE A 127 2.16 2.81 11.75
C ILE A 127 0.69 2.47 11.48
N HIS A 128 0.05 3.13 10.53
CA HIS A 128 -1.41 3.07 10.37
C HIS A 128 -1.89 2.03 9.34
N VAL A 129 -1.06 1.69 8.36
CA VAL A 129 -1.43 0.74 7.30
C VAL A 129 -0.83 -0.64 7.56
N LEU A 130 0.43 -0.69 7.99
CA LEU A 130 1.13 -1.94 8.30
C LEU A 130 0.98 -2.37 9.77
N GLY A 131 0.57 -1.47 10.66
CA GLY A 131 0.37 -1.76 12.08
C GLY A 131 1.66 -1.92 12.88
N LEU A 132 2.78 -1.38 12.40
CA LEU A 132 4.06 -1.44 13.12
C LEU A 132 4.06 -0.60 14.38
N GLY A 133 4.78 -1.07 15.41
CA GLY A 133 5.00 -0.29 16.62
C GLY A 133 6.00 0.86 16.38
N TYR A 134 5.81 1.99 17.07
CA TYR A 134 6.76 3.11 17.01
C TYR A 134 8.18 2.73 17.42
N ALA A 135 8.33 1.85 18.42
CA ALA A 135 9.64 1.37 18.87
C ALA A 135 10.31 0.50 17.79
N GLU A 136 9.58 -0.48 17.26
CA GLU A 136 10.08 -1.37 16.20
C GLU A 136 10.51 -0.60 14.95
N LEU A 137 9.73 0.43 14.58
CA LEU A 137 10.04 1.29 13.44
C LEU A 137 11.23 2.21 13.73
N ALA A 138 11.37 2.72 14.97
CA ALA A 138 12.51 3.55 15.37
C ALA A 138 13.82 2.77 15.27
N ASP A 139 13.82 1.56 15.81
CA ASP A 139 14.97 0.65 15.77
C ASP A 139 15.33 0.28 14.33
N SER A 140 14.31 0.03 13.50
CA SER A 140 14.50 -0.28 12.08
C SER A 140 15.00 0.90 11.26
N LEU A 141 14.63 2.14 11.57
CA LEU A 141 15.00 3.30 10.74
C LEU A 141 16.18 4.09 11.29
N GLY A 142 16.71 3.72 12.47
CA GLY A 142 17.77 4.45 13.13
C GLY A 142 17.38 5.87 13.53
N VAL A 143 16.07 6.13 13.74
CA VAL A 143 15.56 7.46 14.12
C VAL A 143 14.80 7.40 15.45
N PRO A 144 14.82 8.46 16.27
CA PRO A 144 14.10 8.45 17.55
C PRO A 144 12.58 8.24 17.40
N VAL A 145 11.98 7.53 18.35
CA VAL A 145 10.50 7.37 18.46
C VAL A 145 9.79 8.73 18.43
N ALA A 146 10.36 9.74 19.08
CA ALA A 146 9.82 11.10 19.06
C ALA A 146 9.74 11.67 17.64
N THR A 147 10.77 11.44 16.82
CA THR A 147 10.82 11.84 15.40
C THR A 147 9.76 11.11 14.58
N LEU A 148 9.52 9.82 14.85
CA LEU A 148 8.45 9.09 14.16
C LEU A 148 7.06 9.61 14.54
N ARG A 149 6.82 9.92 15.82
CA ARG A 149 5.55 10.52 16.25
C ARG A 149 5.29 11.86 15.59
N THR A 150 6.30 12.73 15.50
CA THR A 150 6.15 14.01 14.79
C THR A 150 5.96 13.80 13.30
N ARG A 151 6.69 12.88 12.67
CA ARG A 151 6.48 12.54 11.25
C ARG A 151 5.07 12.01 10.98
N THR A 152 4.59 11.07 11.79
CA THR A 152 3.22 10.56 11.67
C THR A 152 2.19 11.66 11.86
N TYR A 153 2.36 12.53 12.87
CA TYR A 153 1.47 13.66 13.13
C TYR A 153 1.40 14.62 11.94
N TYR A 154 2.55 15.07 11.42
CA TYR A 154 2.58 16.00 10.30
C TYR A 154 2.12 15.36 8.98
N GLY A 155 2.40 14.07 8.78
CA GLY A 155 1.88 13.28 7.66
C GLY A 155 0.36 13.22 7.66
N LEU A 156 -0.25 12.82 8.78
CA LEU A 156 -1.72 12.80 8.92
C LEU A 156 -2.35 14.19 8.74
N ARG A 157 -1.70 15.23 9.28
CA ARG A 157 -2.17 16.62 9.11
C ARG A 157 -2.10 17.08 7.66
N ALA A 158 -1.08 16.68 6.91
CA ALA A 158 -0.98 16.98 5.48
C ALA A 158 -2.04 16.23 4.66
N LEU A 159 -2.28 14.95 4.95
CA LEU A 159 -3.35 14.17 4.31
C LEU A 159 -4.72 14.79 4.54
N ARG A 160 -5.04 15.15 5.80
CA ARG A 160 -6.32 15.80 6.13
C ARG A 160 -6.53 17.08 5.31
N ARG A 161 -5.53 17.96 5.25
CA ARG A 161 -5.60 19.20 4.46
C ARG A 161 -5.82 18.94 2.98
N HIS A 162 -5.15 17.94 2.42
CA HIS A 162 -5.30 17.60 1.00
C HIS A 162 -6.72 17.11 0.69
N LEU A 163 -7.26 16.19 1.51
CA LEU A 163 -8.61 15.67 1.34
C LEU A 163 -9.69 16.74 1.56
N GLU A 164 -9.47 17.69 2.48
CA GLU A 164 -10.34 18.86 2.65
C GLU A 164 -10.37 19.75 1.40
N SER A 165 -9.20 20.05 0.82
CA SER A 165 -9.11 20.86 -0.41
C SER A 165 -9.78 20.22 -1.64
N GLN A 166 -9.73 18.89 -1.74
CA GLN A 166 -10.40 18.16 -2.82
C GLN A 166 -11.93 18.21 -2.68
N ARG A 167 -12.48 18.20 -1.46
CA ARG A 167 -13.92 18.32 -1.20
C ARG A 167 -14.46 19.71 -1.55
N GLU A 168 -13.68 20.76 -1.27
CA GLU A 168 -14.02 22.15 -1.62
C GLU A 168 -14.03 22.37 -3.14
N THR A 169 -13.04 21.81 -3.84
CA THR A 169 -12.93 21.87 -5.30
C THR A 169 -14.06 21.10 -5.99
N GLY A 170 -14.44 19.94 -5.47
CA GLY A 170 -15.58 19.14 -5.97
C GLY A 170 -16.95 19.81 -5.81
N SER A 171 -17.13 20.65 -4.78
CA SER A 171 -18.41 21.35 -4.53
C SER A 171 -18.67 22.55 -5.46
N THR A 172 -17.63 23.09 -6.12
CA THR A 172 -17.76 24.29 -6.94
C THR A 172 -18.17 23.96 -8.39
N THR A 173 -17.94 22.73 -8.85
CA THR A 173 -18.20 22.34 -10.26
C THR A 173 -19.67 21.98 -10.54
N THR A 174 -20.46 21.61 -9.52
CA THR A 174 -21.87 21.19 -9.70
C THR A 174 -22.86 22.36 -9.87
N SER A 175 -22.45 23.62 -9.65
CA SER A 175 -23.37 24.76 -9.60
C SER A 175 -23.39 25.68 -10.84
N THR A 176 -22.82 25.29 -11.99
CA THR A 176 -22.75 26.18 -13.18
C THR A 176 -23.29 25.55 -14.48
N HIS A 177 -24.33 24.72 -14.41
CA HIS A 177 -25.08 24.32 -15.61
C HIS A 177 -26.60 24.47 -15.43
N GLY A 178 -27.04 25.71 -15.30
CA GLY A 178 -28.45 26.02 -15.13
C GLY A 178 -28.85 27.46 -15.38
N GLU A 179 -28.19 28.20 -16.29
CA GLU A 179 -28.76 29.45 -16.80
C GLU A 179 -28.07 29.94 -18.09
N VAL A 180 -28.54 29.49 -19.27
CA VAL A 180 -28.57 30.37 -20.46
C VAL A 180 -29.68 29.94 -21.44
N ALA A 181 -30.72 30.76 -21.48
CA ALA A 181 -31.52 31.22 -22.62
C ALA A 181 -32.12 30.22 -23.63
N GLY A 182 -33.45 30.33 -23.80
CA GLY A 182 -34.20 29.86 -24.96
C GLY A 182 -35.69 29.73 -24.71
#